data_AF-A0AA39TY68-F1
#
_entry.id   AF-A0AA39TY68-F1
#
_cell.length_a   1.000
_cell.length_b   1.000
_cell.length_c   1.000
_cell.angle_alpha   90.00
_cell.angle_beta   90.00
_cell.angle_gamma   90.00
#
_symmetry.space_group_name_H-M   'P 1'
#
loop_
_entity.id
_entity.type
_entity.pdbx_description
1 polymer ?
#
loop_
_entity_poly.entity_id
_entity_poly.type
_entity_poly.pdbx_seq_one_letter_code
_entity_poly.pdbx_strand_id
1 'polypeptide(L)'
;MEHTGTPGFPQVMPLMPQPHFEQQRAPSAGHQAPIQQPPSSGFRIPLHSSSAFPQQNIAGPPPCHDLDGSPVYIGSAIFDKSVHPCKIGPHLHIPCSVAYGGGEVGHQGRYDLLPFTPDTMEFVLTSQGHVPAGRRPVEGGYEEDGTPLYHAVAKVSEIRVPGKTGAHLGGCNVSFGGGEHVVRDNYEILCWK
;
A
#
# COMPACT_ATOMS: atom_id res chain seq x y z
N MET A 1 -13.50 -96.30 35.27
CA MET A 1 -13.27 -95.75 33.92
C MET A 1 -14.14 -94.52 33.82
N GLU A 2 -13.69 -93.30 33.61
CA GLU A 2 -12.36 -92.70 33.48
C GLU A 2 -12.59 -91.20 33.72
N HIS A 3 -11.55 -90.53 34.19
CA HIS A 3 -11.53 -89.13 34.56
C HIS A 3 -11.77 -88.23 33.33
N THR A 4 -12.33 -87.03 33.55
CA THR A 4 -11.61 -85.77 33.26
C THR A 4 -12.44 -84.55 33.65
N GLY A 5 -11.95 -83.84 34.67
CA GLY A 5 -12.40 -82.51 35.06
C GLY A 5 -11.50 -81.43 34.47
N THR A 6 -12.12 -80.30 34.14
CA THR A 6 -11.57 -78.96 33.88
C THR A 6 -10.93 -78.32 35.14
N PRO A 7 -10.36 -77.10 35.09
CA PRO A 7 -9.52 -76.42 34.10
C PRO A 7 -8.21 -75.87 34.72
N GLY A 8 -7.21 -75.51 33.91
CA GLY A 8 -5.95 -74.89 34.36
C GLY A 8 -5.66 -73.56 33.66
N PHE A 9 -5.58 -72.48 34.45
CA PHE A 9 -5.15 -71.14 34.04
C PHE A 9 -3.66 -71.11 33.65
N PRO A 10 -3.24 -70.33 32.64
CA PRO A 10 -1.84 -69.96 32.51
C PRO A 10 -1.52 -68.59 33.15
N GLN A 11 -0.71 -68.71 34.20
CA GLN A 11 0.40 -67.86 34.67
C GLN A 11 0.69 -66.50 34.02
N VAL A 12 0.91 -65.55 34.94
CA VAL A 12 1.48 -64.20 34.78
C VAL A 12 2.99 -64.29 34.49
N MET A 13 3.49 -63.53 33.51
CA MET A 13 4.92 -63.28 33.31
C MET A 13 5.28 -61.87 33.79
N PRO A 14 6.41 -61.66 34.49
CA PRO A 14 6.87 -60.33 34.89
C PRO A 14 7.81 -59.75 33.82
N LEU A 15 7.53 -58.53 33.33
CA LEU A 15 8.38 -57.82 32.38
C LEU A 15 8.85 -56.46 32.94
N MET A 16 10.14 -56.48 33.26
CA MET A 16 11.19 -55.48 33.50
C MET A 16 10.89 -53.97 33.56
N PRO A 17 11.58 -53.20 34.44
CA PRO A 17 11.54 -51.74 34.43
C PRO A 17 12.23 -51.17 33.19
N GLN A 18 11.56 -50.23 32.51
CA GLN A 18 12.16 -49.49 31.40
C GLN A 18 13.12 -48.39 31.90
N PRO A 19 14.26 -48.15 31.23
CA PRO A 19 15.14 -47.05 31.56
C PRO A 19 14.49 -45.71 31.21
N HIS A 20 14.47 -44.78 32.16
CA HIS A 20 14.14 -43.38 31.92
C HIS A 20 15.21 -42.76 31.02
N PHE A 21 14.88 -42.52 29.74
CA PHE A 21 15.61 -41.59 28.90
C PHE A 21 15.12 -40.18 29.21
N GLU A 22 15.95 -39.44 29.96
CA GLU A 22 15.75 -38.02 30.19
C GLU A 22 15.96 -37.28 28.85
N GLN A 23 14.86 -36.95 28.19
CA GLN A 23 14.89 -36.25 26.91
C GLN A 23 15.32 -34.80 27.15
N GLN A 24 16.62 -34.55 26.99
CA GLN A 24 17.21 -33.21 26.98
C GLN A 24 16.49 -32.37 25.91
N ARG A 25 15.65 -31.43 26.34
CA ARG A 25 15.05 -30.43 25.45
C ARG A 25 16.16 -29.53 24.93
N ALA A 26 16.34 -29.53 23.61
CA ALA A 26 17.09 -28.49 22.93
C ALA A 26 16.44 -27.11 23.19
N PRO A 27 17.23 -26.03 23.32
CA PRO A 27 16.67 -24.69 23.52
C PRO A 27 15.92 -24.24 22.27
N SER A 28 14.67 -23.81 22.46
CA SER A 28 13.82 -23.25 21.41
C SER A 28 14.44 -21.95 20.88
N ALA A 29 15.08 -22.00 19.72
CA ALA A 29 15.40 -20.81 18.95
C ALA A 29 14.08 -20.19 18.47
N GLY A 30 13.70 -19.07 19.10
CA GLY A 30 12.55 -18.27 18.68
C GLY A 30 12.78 -17.80 17.25
N HIS A 31 12.02 -18.35 16.31
CA HIS A 31 11.95 -17.83 14.96
C HIS A 31 11.13 -16.54 15.02
N GLN A 32 11.80 -15.39 15.17
CA GLN A 32 11.16 -14.12 14.86
C GLN A 32 10.88 -14.12 13.36
N ALA A 33 9.59 -14.11 12.99
CA ALA A 33 9.20 -13.91 11.60
C ALA A 33 9.83 -12.58 11.12
N PRO A 34 10.41 -12.53 9.90
CA PRO A 34 10.92 -11.27 9.37
C PRO A 34 9.78 -10.25 9.32
N ILE A 35 10.04 -9.05 9.84
CA ILE A 35 9.13 -7.92 9.71
C ILE A 35 8.97 -7.66 8.20
N GLN A 36 7.82 -8.05 7.63
CA GLN A 36 7.57 -7.85 6.21
C GLN A 36 7.38 -6.35 5.97
N GLN A 37 8.37 -5.71 5.33
CA GLN A 37 8.21 -4.32 4.88
C GLN A 37 7.08 -4.24 3.86
N PRO A 38 6.26 -3.17 3.86
CA PRO A 38 5.19 -3.03 2.90
C PRO A 38 5.75 -2.91 1.48
N PRO A 39 5.01 -3.38 0.45
CA PRO A 39 5.39 -3.24 -0.95
C PRO A 39 5.75 -1.78 -1.27
N SER A 40 6.65 -1.53 -2.21
CA SER A 40 7.05 -0.18 -2.63
C SER A 40 5.84 0.70 -2.97
N SER A 41 4.85 0.12 -3.65
CA SER A 41 3.60 0.77 -4.05
C SER A 41 2.51 0.75 -2.99
N GLY A 42 2.65 -0.01 -1.92
CA GLY A 42 1.60 -0.27 -0.93
C GLY A 42 0.44 -1.12 -1.47
N PHE A 43 -0.52 -1.43 -0.59
CA PHE A 43 -1.75 -2.12 -0.96
C PHE A 43 -2.74 -1.15 -1.64
N ARG A 44 -3.47 -1.66 -2.65
CA ARG A 44 -4.32 -0.86 -3.53
C ARG A 44 -5.74 -1.39 -3.57
N ILE A 45 -6.70 -0.48 -3.73
CA ILE A 45 -8.12 -0.81 -3.92
C ILE A 45 -8.50 -0.43 -5.35
N PRO A 46 -8.84 -1.41 -6.21
CA PRO A 46 -9.24 -1.11 -7.58
C PRO A 46 -10.62 -0.46 -7.63
N LEU A 47 -10.74 0.62 -8.39
CA LEU A 47 -11.95 1.40 -8.60
C LEU A 47 -12.14 1.72 -10.09
N HIS A 48 -13.37 2.05 -10.44
CA HIS A 48 -13.78 2.56 -11.75
C HIS A 48 -14.68 3.78 -11.56
N SER A 49 -14.89 4.56 -12.63
CA SER A 49 -15.72 5.77 -12.61
C SER A 49 -17.16 5.55 -12.12
N SER A 50 -17.70 4.34 -12.30
CA SER A 50 -19.04 3.95 -11.85
C SER A 50 -19.07 3.21 -10.50
N SER A 51 -17.90 2.93 -9.90
CA SER A 51 -17.83 2.21 -8.62
C SER A 51 -18.23 3.11 -7.47
N ALA A 52 -18.97 2.57 -6.50
CA ALA A 52 -19.16 3.26 -5.23
C ALA A 52 -17.79 3.45 -4.55
N PHE A 53 -17.55 4.65 -4.04
CA PHE A 53 -16.32 4.93 -3.32
C PHE A 53 -16.31 4.18 -1.97
N PRO A 54 -15.20 3.55 -1.56
CA PRO A 54 -15.13 2.79 -0.32
C PRO A 54 -15.37 3.69 0.90
N GLN A 55 -15.91 3.08 1.96
CA GLN A 55 -16.10 3.76 3.24
C GLN A 55 -14.74 4.13 3.88
N GLN A 56 -14.76 5.13 4.77
CA GLN A 56 -13.56 5.72 5.36
C GLN A 56 -12.68 4.72 6.13
N ASN A 57 -13.27 3.67 6.72
CA ASN A 57 -12.51 2.60 7.39
C ASN A 57 -11.63 1.79 6.43
N ILE A 58 -11.95 1.80 5.14
CA ILE A 58 -11.20 1.12 4.07
C ILE A 58 -10.34 2.13 3.29
N ALA A 59 -10.90 3.30 2.97
CA ALA A 59 -10.20 4.34 2.20
C ALA A 59 -9.09 5.04 3.00
N GLY A 60 -9.16 4.99 4.33
CA GLY A 60 -8.33 5.79 5.22
C GLY A 60 -8.78 7.26 5.29
N PRO A 61 -8.09 8.08 6.10
CA PRO A 61 -8.32 9.52 6.13
C PRO A 61 -7.92 10.17 4.80
N PRO A 62 -8.68 11.19 4.32
CA PRO A 62 -8.29 11.95 3.15
C PRO A 62 -7.02 12.77 3.46
N PRO A 63 -5.93 12.63 2.69
CA PRO A 63 -4.73 13.43 2.88
C PRO A 63 -4.92 14.90 2.46
N CYS A 64 -5.92 15.21 1.63
CA CYS A 64 -6.16 16.54 1.07
C CYS A 64 -7.67 16.85 1.06
N HIS A 65 -8.01 18.12 0.87
CA HIS A 65 -9.39 18.59 0.71
C HIS A 65 -9.46 19.58 -0.45
N ASP A 66 -10.59 19.58 -1.15
CA ASP A 66 -10.88 20.54 -2.22
C ASP A 66 -11.29 21.91 -1.64
N LEU A 67 -11.50 22.92 -2.49
CA LEU A 67 -11.86 24.28 -2.07
C LEU A 67 -13.15 24.36 -1.25
N ASP A 68 -14.09 23.46 -1.50
CA ASP A 68 -15.37 23.35 -0.80
C ASP A 68 -15.29 22.50 0.50
N GLY A 69 -14.09 22.00 0.82
CA GLY A 69 -13.86 21.11 1.96
C GLY A 69 -14.15 19.63 1.68
N SER A 70 -14.56 19.26 0.47
CA SER A 70 -14.78 17.87 0.09
C SER A 70 -13.47 17.05 0.15
N PRO A 71 -13.53 15.77 0.55
CA PRO A 71 -12.34 14.95 0.74
C PRO A 71 -11.66 14.60 -0.58
N VAL A 72 -10.33 14.68 -0.60
CA VAL A 72 -9.50 14.33 -1.76
C VAL A 72 -8.48 13.27 -1.37
N TYR A 73 -8.42 12.22 -2.18
CA TYR A 73 -7.58 11.03 -1.99
C TYR A 73 -6.52 10.91 -3.08
N ILE A 74 -5.59 9.99 -2.84
CA ILE A 74 -4.48 9.69 -3.75
C ILE A 74 -4.63 8.28 -4.32
N GLY A 75 -4.25 8.10 -5.57
CA GLY A 75 -4.26 6.78 -6.19
C GLY A 75 -3.52 6.77 -7.51
N SER A 76 -3.68 5.72 -8.29
CA SER A 76 -2.93 5.51 -9.52
C SER A 76 -3.88 5.18 -10.67
N ALA A 77 -3.91 6.02 -11.70
CA ALA A 77 -4.68 5.81 -12.92
C ALA A 77 -3.93 4.87 -13.86
N ILE A 78 -4.61 3.83 -14.36
CA ILE A 78 -4.03 2.83 -15.24
C ILE A 78 -4.30 3.21 -16.70
N PHE A 79 -3.24 3.48 -17.46
CA PHE A 79 -3.26 3.68 -18.90
C PHE A 79 -2.74 2.42 -19.61
N ASP A 80 -2.78 2.39 -20.95
CA ASP A 80 -2.38 1.22 -21.75
C ASP A 80 -0.93 0.78 -21.48
N LYS A 81 -0.01 1.74 -21.36
CA LYS A 81 1.43 1.48 -21.22
C LYS A 81 2.08 2.20 -20.03
N SER A 82 1.28 2.90 -19.23
CA SER A 82 1.79 3.70 -18.12
C SER A 82 0.81 3.68 -16.95
N VAL A 83 1.31 4.05 -15.77
CA VAL A 83 0.51 4.18 -14.56
C VAL A 83 0.87 5.51 -13.92
N HIS A 84 -0.12 6.37 -13.69
CA HIS A 84 0.14 7.72 -13.20
C HIS A 84 -0.51 7.96 -11.84
N PRO A 85 0.23 8.51 -10.86
CA PRO A 85 -0.38 9.08 -9.66
C PRO A 85 -1.49 10.10 -10.04
N CYS A 86 -2.62 10.03 -9.34
CA CYS A 86 -3.83 10.78 -9.65
C CYS A 86 -4.46 11.36 -8.39
N LYS A 87 -5.18 12.48 -8.59
CA LYS A 87 -6.09 13.08 -7.62
C LYS A 87 -7.45 12.36 -7.73
N ILE A 88 -7.94 11.84 -6.61
CA ILE A 88 -9.26 11.18 -6.53
C ILE A 88 -10.19 12.06 -5.68
N GLY A 89 -11.17 12.69 -6.33
CA GLY A 89 -12.26 13.43 -5.67
C GLY A 89 -13.58 12.68 -5.84
N PRO A 90 -14.04 11.88 -4.86
CA PRO A 90 -15.26 11.08 -5.01
C PRO A 90 -16.53 11.91 -5.23
N HIS A 91 -16.50 13.19 -4.87
CA HIS A 91 -17.57 14.17 -5.09
C HIS A 91 -17.64 14.70 -6.53
N LEU A 92 -16.61 14.47 -7.34
CA LEU A 92 -16.53 14.98 -8.71
C LEU A 92 -17.26 14.07 -9.71
N HIS A 93 -17.75 14.65 -10.81
CA HIS A 93 -18.40 13.89 -11.88
C HIS A 93 -17.46 12.84 -12.51
N ILE A 94 -16.19 13.19 -12.71
CA ILE A 94 -15.11 12.25 -13.03
C ILE A 94 -14.21 12.17 -11.80
N PRO A 95 -14.27 11.10 -11.00
CA PRO A 95 -13.58 11.05 -9.72
C PRO A 95 -12.06 11.05 -9.81
N CYS A 96 -11.51 10.48 -10.88
CA CYS A 96 -10.07 10.31 -11.06
C CYS A 96 -9.53 11.34 -12.08
N SER A 97 -8.53 12.11 -11.68
CA SER A 97 -7.90 13.12 -12.54
C SER A 97 -6.38 13.05 -12.48
N VAL A 98 -5.74 13.25 -13.62
CA VAL A 98 -4.30 13.05 -13.81
C VAL A 98 -3.69 14.29 -14.43
N ALA A 99 -2.55 14.75 -13.91
CA ALA A 99 -1.68 15.70 -14.59
C ALA A 99 -0.93 14.95 -15.71
N TYR A 100 -1.33 15.16 -16.97
CA TYR A 100 -0.81 14.41 -18.12
C TYR A 100 -0.80 15.26 -19.39
N GLY A 101 0.33 15.26 -20.11
CA GLY A 101 0.46 15.93 -21.39
C GLY A 101 0.25 17.45 -21.38
N GLY A 102 0.54 18.15 -20.29
CA GLY A 102 0.32 19.60 -20.17
C GLY A 102 -1.06 20.00 -19.62
N GLY A 103 -1.93 19.04 -19.28
CA GLY A 103 -3.30 19.32 -18.85
C GLY A 103 -3.81 18.45 -17.70
N GLU A 104 -5.01 18.79 -17.23
CA GLU A 104 -5.80 17.94 -16.34
C GLU A 104 -6.65 17.00 -17.20
N VAL A 105 -6.38 15.70 -17.08
CA VAL A 105 -7.11 14.65 -17.79
C VAL A 105 -8.03 13.93 -16.81
N GLY A 106 -9.33 13.93 -17.08
CA GLY A 106 -10.29 13.07 -16.38
C GLY A 106 -10.15 11.62 -16.85
N HIS A 107 -9.75 10.72 -15.94
CA HIS A 107 -9.55 9.31 -16.24
C HIS A 107 -10.83 8.51 -15.98
N GLN A 108 -11.34 7.85 -17.02
CA GLN A 108 -12.57 7.06 -16.95
C GLN A 108 -12.32 5.55 -16.85
N GLY A 109 -11.06 5.13 -16.98
CA GLY A 109 -10.67 3.72 -16.87
C GLY A 109 -10.53 3.25 -15.43
N ARG A 110 -9.85 2.12 -15.25
CA ARG A 110 -9.49 1.63 -13.92
C ARG A 110 -8.49 2.58 -13.25
N TYR A 111 -8.71 2.86 -11.98
CA TYR A 111 -7.73 3.51 -11.11
C TYR A 111 -7.70 2.82 -9.76
N ASP A 112 -6.55 2.86 -9.12
CA ASP A 112 -6.28 2.14 -7.89
C ASP A 112 -6.08 3.13 -6.73
N LEU A 113 -7.03 3.20 -5.81
CA LEU A 113 -6.92 4.01 -4.60
C LEU A 113 -5.76 3.50 -3.73
N LEU A 114 -4.96 4.43 -3.21
CA LEU A 114 -3.98 4.17 -2.15
C LEU A 114 -4.54 4.69 -0.82
N PRO A 115 -4.91 3.81 0.11
CA PRO A 115 -5.26 4.23 1.46
C PRO A 115 -4.08 4.91 2.13
N PHE A 116 -4.22 6.20 2.44
CA PHE A 116 -3.21 6.92 3.20
C PHE A 116 -3.28 6.47 4.66
N THR A 117 -2.17 5.96 5.18
CA THR A 117 -2.07 5.47 6.56
C THR A 117 -1.03 6.30 7.32
N PRO A 118 -1.44 7.28 8.16
CA PRO A 118 -0.51 8.15 8.88
C PRO A 118 0.49 7.42 9.79
N ASP A 119 0.19 6.20 10.22
CA ASP A 119 1.08 5.39 11.06
C ASP A 119 2.29 4.85 10.29
N THR A 120 2.16 4.66 8.98
CA THR A 120 3.19 4.02 8.13
C THR A 120 3.68 4.90 6.98
N MET A 121 3.00 6.01 6.72
CA MET A 121 3.32 6.95 5.66
C MET A 121 3.39 8.38 6.17
N GLU A 122 4.20 9.20 5.50
CA GLU A 122 4.25 10.64 5.74
C GLU A 122 4.60 11.41 4.46
N PHE A 123 4.10 12.63 4.37
CA PHE A 123 4.48 13.59 3.35
C PHE A 123 5.76 14.31 3.80
N VAL A 124 6.79 14.28 2.95
CA VAL A 124 8.10 14.84 3.26
C VAL A 124 8.42 15.93 2.26
N LEU A 125 8.84 17.10 2.76
CA LEU A 125 9.20 18.24 1.94
C LEU A 125 10.37 17.89 0.99
N THR A 126 10.25 18.30 -0.27
CA THR A 126 11.26 18.11 -1.30
C THR A 126 11.13 19.16 -2.42
N SER A 127 12.06 19.10 -3.37
CA SER A 127 12.12 19.97 -4.55
C SER A 127 12.73 19.23 -5.75
N GLN A 128 12.52 19.77 -6.96
CA GLN A 128 13.19 19.42 -8.20
C GLN A 128 13.14 17.93 -8.59
N GLY A 129 12.06 17.23 -8.22
CA GLY A 129 11.91 15.81 -8.50
C GLY A 129 12.71 14.90 -7.55
N HIS A 130 13.40 15.45 -6.55
CA HIS A 130 14.29 14.67 -5.69
C HIS A 130 13.53 13.87 -4.63
N VAL A 131 14.10 12.71 -4.31
CA VAL A 131 13.75 11.94 -3.12
C VAL A 131 14.68 12.40 -2.00
N PRO A 132 14.16 12.88 -0.85
CA PRO A 132 15.02 13.29 0.26
C PRO A 132 15.89 12.15 0.78
N ALA A 133 17.12 12.47 1.23
CA ALA A 133 18.10 11.48 1.66
C ALA A 133 17.56 10.58 2.81
N GLY A 134 17.80 9.27 2.70
CA GLY A 134 17.35 8.29 3.69
C GLY A 134 15.84 7.99 3.66
N ARG A 135 15.09 8.54 2.71
CA ARG A 135 13.65 8.30 2.57
C ARG A 135 13.37 7.23 1.53
N ARG A 136 12.29 6.48 1.75
CA ARG A 136 11.76 5.49 0.79
C ARG A 136 10.44 6.01 0.22
N PRO A 137 10.39 6.48 -1.03
CA PRO A 137 9.17 7.03 -1.61
C PRO A 137 8.14 5.93 -1.89
N VAL A 138 6.86 6.28 -1.83
CA VAL A 138 5.78 5.36 -2.23
C VAL A 138 5.63 5.42 -3.74
N GLU A 139 5.91 4.30 -4.41
CA GLU A 139 5.73 4.18 -5.85
C GLU A 139 4.26 4.34 -6.22
N GLY A 140 3.99 5.19 -7.20
CA GLY A 140 2.65 5.45 -7.69
C GLY A 140 2.42 5.07 -9.13
N GLY A 141 3.47 4.64 -9.84
CA GLY A 141 3.39 4.12 -11.19
C GLY A 141 4.67 4.37 -11.95
N TYR A 142 4.55 4.50 -13.27
CA TYR A 142 5.65 4.66 -14.20
C TYR A 142 5.18 5.32 -15.51
N GLU A 143 6.09 5.99 -16.20
CA GLU A 143 5.92 6.48 -17.57
C GLU A 143 6.00 5.32 -18.59
N GLU A 144 5.67 5.57 -19.87
CA GLU A 144 5.71 4.54 -20.93
C GLU A 144 7.09 3.86 -21.10
N ASP A 145 8.17 4.59 -20.79
CA ASP A 145 9.55 4.06 -20.83
C ASP A 145 9.95 3.28 -19.56
N GLY A 146 9.02 3.12 -18.61
CA GLY A 146 9.24 2.46 -17.32
C GLY A 146 9.85 3.36 -16.25
N THR A 147 10.09 4.65 -16.52
CA THR A 147 10.63 5.58 -15.53
C THR A 147 9.65 5.72 -14.35
N PRO A 148 10.09 5.52 -13.09
CA PRO A 148 9.19 5.48 -11.95
C PRO A 148 8.58 6.86 -11.64
N LEU A 149 7.34 6.82 -11.15
CA LEU A 149 6.59 7.97 -10.65
C LEU A 149 6.19 7.74 -9.20
N TYR A 150 6.25 8.81 -8.40
CA TYR A 150 5.90 8.78 -6.97
C TYR A 150 4.72 9.68 -6.68
N HIS A 151 3.98 9.35 -5.62
CA HIS A 151 2.89 10.20 -5.11
C HIS A 151 3.47 11.47 -4.50
N ALA A 152 2.92 12.62 -4.90
CA ALA A 152 3.30 13.91 -4.37
C ALA A 152 2.08 14.79 -4.14
N VAL A 153 2.26 15.82 -3.33
CA VAL A 153 1.27 16.86 -3.06
C VAL A 153 1.95 18.21 -3.18
N ALA A 154 1.33 19.12 -3.93
CA ALA A 154 1.77 20.50 -4.04
C ALA A 154 0.67 21.46 -3.59
N LYS A 155 1.08 22.66 -3.16
CA LYS A 155 0.14 23.72 -2.79
C LYS A 155 -0.21 24.55 -4.04
N VAL A 156 -1.49 24.61 -4.41
CA VAL A 156 -2.01 25.46 -5.50
C VAL A 156 -3.19 26.24 -4.95
N SER A 157 -3.19 27.57 -5.12
CA SER A 157 -4.23 28.44 -4.56
C SER A 157 -4.53 28.16 -3.08
N GLU A 158 -3.46 28.01 -2.29
CA GLU A 158 -3.50 27.72 -0.85
C GLU A 158 -4.04 26.35 -0.42
N ILE A 159 -4.51 25.51 -1.35
CA ILE A 159 -4.92 24.13 -1.04
C ILE A 159 -3.85 23.11 -1.42
N ARG A 160 -3.88 21.95 -0.75
CA ARG A 160 -3.00 20.82 -1.06
C ARG A 160 -3.65 19.95 -2.15
N VAL A 161 -2.96 19.78 -3.27
CA VAL A 161 -3.44 19.05 -4.44
C VAL A 161 -2.54 17.84 -4.69
N PRO A 162 -3.08 16.62 -4.73
CA PRO A 162 -2.31 15.45 -5.12
C PRO A 162 -1.88 15.46 -6.59
N GLY A 163 -0.76 14.81 -6.85
CA GLY A 163 -0.24 14.61 -8.19
C GLY A 163 0.96 13.66 -8.21
N LYS A 164 1.85 13.87 -9.17
CA LYS A 164 2.99 13.01 -9.44
C LYS A 164 4.31 13.77 -9.36
N THR A 165 5.37 13.08 -8.95
CA THR A 165 6.76 13.57 -9.02
C THR A 165 7.67 12.48 -9.55
N GLY A 166 8.79 12.88 -10.14
CA GLY A 166 9.87 12.02 -10.59
C GLY A 166 11.10 12.85 -10.91
N ALA A 167 12.29 12.26 -10.87
CA ALA A 167 13.53 12.98 -11.13
C ALA A 167 13.53 13.64 -12.52
N HIS A 168 12.95 12.97 -13.52
CA HIS A 168 12.79 13.47 -14.89
C HIS A 168 11.74 14.58 -15.04
N LEU A 169 10.79 14.68 -14.10
CA LEU A 169 9.77 15.73 -14.11
C LEU A 169 10.27 17.06 -13.54
N GLY A 170 11.30 17.02 -12.67
CA GLY A 170 11.88 18.22 -12.06
C GLY A 170 10.93 18.97 -11.12
N GLY A 171 9.87 18.32 -10.64
CA GLY A 171 8.88 18.93 -9.75
C GLY A 171 7.67 18.02 -9.50
N CYS A 172 6.67 18.57 -8.81
CA CYS A 172 5.36 17.97 -8.64
C CYS A 172 4.38 18.52 -9.66
N ASN A 173 3.83 17.63 -10.48
CA ASN A 173 2.79 17.94 -11.45
C ASN A 173 1.43 17.59 -10.85
N VAL A 174 0.54 18.56 -10.76
CA VAL A 174 -0.81 18.42 -10.17
C VAL A 174 -1.90 18.88 -11.13
N SER A 175 -3.05 18.23 -11.07
CA SER A 175 -4.25 18.59 -11.84
C SER A 175 -5.14 19.53 -11.03
N PHE A 176 -5.30 20.78 -11.49
CA PHE A 176 -6.12 21.76 -10.79
C PHE A 176 -6.72 22.81 -11.74
N GLY A 177 -8.02 23.06 -11.60
CA GLY A 177 -8.74 24.10 -12.35
C GLY A 177 -8.82 23.84 -13.86
N GLY A 178 -8.75 22.58 -14.31
CA GLY A 178 -8.75 22.19 -15.71
C GLY A 178 -7.37 22.20 -16.38
N GLY A 179 -6.29 22.44 -15.63
CA GLY A 179 -4.92 22.49 -16.14
C GLY A 179 -3.93 21.68 -15.31
N GLU A 180 -2.73 21.48 -15.88
CA GLU A 180 -1.57 20.97 -15.17
C GLU A 180 -0.77 22.13 -14.57
N HIS A 181 -0.41 22.01 -13.29
CA HIS A 181 0.49 22.92 -12.59
C HIS A 181 1.75 22.18 -12.18
N VAL A 182 2.92 22.76 -12.47
CA VAL A 182 4.22 22.20 -12.09
C VAL A 182 4.82 23.03 -10.97
N VAL A 183 4.89 22.46 -9.78
CA VAL A 183 5.50 23.08 -8.59
C VAL A 183 6.89 22.47 -8.39
N ARG A 184 7.93 23.27 -8.60
CA ARG A 184 9.32 22.81 -8.57
C ARG A 184 9.92 22.73 -7.17
N ASP A 185 9.46 23.57 -6.24
CA ASP A 185 10.05 23.71 -4.92
C ASP A 185 8.99 23.67 -3.83
N ASN A 186 9.39 23.22 -2.63
CA ASN A 186 8.56 23.21 -1.42
C ASN A 186 7.25 22.43 -1.58
N TYR A 187 7.27 21.34 -2.36
CA TYR A 187 6.18 20.36 -2.41
C TYR A 187 6.54 19.15 -1.56
N GLU A 188 5.60 18.22 -1.39
CA GLU A 188 5.81 17.05 -0.55
C GLU A 188 5.75 15.76 -1.39
N ILE A 189 6.67 14.83 -1.12
CA ILE A 189 6.65 13.47 -1.65
C ILE A 189 6.17 12.51 -0.57
N LEU A 190 5.26 11.60 -0.92
CA LEU A 190 4.79 10.58 0.02
C LEU A 190 5.87 9.51 0.20
N CYS A 191 6.24 9.25 1.45
CA CYS A 191 7.26 8.28 1.82
C CYS A 191 6.74 7.31 2.88
N TRP A 192 7.31 6.12 2.91
CA TRP A 192 7.17 5.18 4.01
C TRP A 192 7.96 5.67 5.23
N LYS A 193 7.40 5.42 6.43
CA LYS A 193 8.07 5.59 7.72
C LYS A 193 8.98 4.42 8.05
#